data_AF-A0A4R1S6W7-F1
#
_entry.id   AF-A0A4R1S6W7-F1
#
_cell.length_a   1.000
_cell.length_b   1.000
_cell.length_c   1.000
_cell.angle_alpha   90.00
_cell.angle_beta   90.00
_cell.angle_gamma   90.00
#
_symmetry.space_group_name_H-M   'P 1'
#
loop_
_entity.id
_entity.type
_entity.pdbx_description
1 polymer ?
#
loop_
_entity_poly.entity_id
_entity_poly.type
_entity_poly.pdbx_seq_one_letter_code
_entity_poly.pdbx_strand_id
1 'polypeptide(L)'
;MKKITRQFYKNSEEYEVYAINPNAGMVIAGLAEDKELSKALTEALDQVASEYLNAISKNPPFHSAHEGYAVLREELDELWDEVKKNERTRDYDKMLEEATQVTAMGLRFMIDVILSKKKAG
;
A
#
# COMPACT_ATOMS: atom_id res chain seq x y z
N MET A 1 20.94 -0.14 18.59
CA MET A 1 19.76 0.33 17.82
C MET A 1 18.86 1.10 18.78
N LYS A 2 18.50 2.35 18.48
CA LYS A 2 17.59 3.12 19.36
C LYS A 2 16.14 2.82 18.98
N LYS A 3 15.37 2.28 19.93
CA LYS A 3 13.92 2.07 19.83
C LYS A 3 13.26 3.44 19.97
N ILE A 4 12.57 3.92 18.94
CA ILE A 4 11.69 5.08 19.04
C ILE A 4 10.27 4.54 18.94
N THR A 5 9.60 4.42 20.09
CA THR A 5 8.19 4.05 20.18
C THR A 5 7.39 5.34 20.22
N ARG A 6 6.46 5.55 19.28
CA ARG A 6 5.46 6.61 19.36
C ARG A 6 4.11 5.95 19.62
N GLN A 7 3.50 6.25 20.76
CA GLN A 7 2.16 5.78 21.12
C GLN A 7 1.13 6.57 20.30
N PHE A 8 0.27 5.86 19.59
CA PHE A 8 -0.96 6.42 19.01
C PHE A 8 -2.15 5.69 19.63
N TYR A 9 -3.19 6.44 19.99
CA TYR A 9 -4.41 5.88 20.56
C TYR A 9 -5.56 5.99 19.56
N LYS A 10 -6.20 4.87 19.24
CA LYS A 10 -7.56 4.82 18.69
C LYS A 10 -8.35 3.88 19.60
N ASN A 11 -9.45 4.37 20.18
CA ASN A 11 -10.34 3.61 21.05
C ASN A 11 -9.66 2.85 22.22
N SER A 12 -8.75 3.50 22.94
CA SER A 12 -8.10 2.97 24.16
C SER A 12 -7.27 1.68 24.00
N GLU A 13 -7.04 1.21 22.78
CA GLU A 13 -6.10 0.11 22.52
C GLU A 13 -4.70 0.66 22.24
N GLU A 14 -3.69 0.10 22.91
CA GLU A 14 -2.29 0.45 22.73
C GLU A 14 -1.72 -0.35 21.55
N TYR A 15 -1.43 0.34 20.45
CA TYR A 15 -0.77 -0.28 19.29
C TYR A 15 0.73 0.04 19.31
N GLU A 16 1.57 -0.98 19.40
CA GLU A 16 3.00 -0.82 19.09
C GLU A 16 3.17 -0.65 17.57
N VAL A 17 3.21 0.59 17.11
CA VAL A 17 3.64 0.90 15.74
C VAL A 17 5.16 0.85 15.72
N TYR A 18 5.71 -0.24 15.18
CA TYR A 18 7.13 -0.32 14.86
C TYR A 18 7.39 0.67 13.73
N ALA A 19 8.09 1.77 14.03
CA ALA A 19 8.60 2.66 13.00
C ALA A 19 9.46 1.82 12.05
N ILE A 20 8.91 1.52 10.86
CA ILE A 20 9.53 0.65 9.85
C ILE A 20 10.93 1.17 9.48
N ASN A 21 11.15 2.46 9.69
CA ASN A 21 12.45 3.06 9.95
C ASN A 21 12.18 4.41 10.65
N PRO A 22 12.80 4.76 11.80
CA PRO A 22 12.69 6.11 12.36
C PRO A 22 13.22 7.19 11.41
N ASN A 23 14.01 6.78 10.40
CA ASN A 23 14.41 7.64 9.29
C ASN A 23 13.46 7.58 8.10
N ALA A 24 12.44 6.70 7.98
CA ALA A 24 11.56 6.67 6.80
C ALA A 24 10.82 8.01 6.59
N GLY A 25 10.31 8.60 7.68
CA GLY A 25 9.73 9.95 7.65
C GLY A 25 10.75 11.05 7.36
N MET A 26 12.03 10.81 7.69
CA MET A 26 13.16 11.72 7.40
C MET A 26 13.74 11.52 5.98
N VAL A 27 13.58 10.34 5.40
CA VAL A 27 14.10 9.93 4.09
C VAL A 27 13.18 10.49 2.99
N ILE A 28 11.86 10.53 3.18
CA ILE A 28 10.94 11.16 2.21
C ILE A 28 11.11 12.70 2.17
N ALA A 29 11.40 13.32 3.31
CA ALA A 29 11.68 14.76 3.39
C ALA A 29 13.08 15.15 2.89
N GLY A 30 14.02 14.19 2.82
CA GLY A 30 15.42 14.42 2.43
C GLY A 30 15.83 13.90 1.05
N LEU A 31 15.06 13.01 0.42
CA LEU A 31 15.41 12.42 -0.88
C LEU A 31 14.95 13.23 -2.09
N ALA A 32 14.01 14.15 -1.93
CA ALA A 32 13.56 15.02 -3.00
C ALA A 32 13.90 16.46 -2.65
N GLU A 33 14.92 17.02 -3.32
CA GLU A 33 15.09 18.48 -3.38
C GLU A 33 13.85 19.16 -4.03
N ASP A 34 12.99 18.35 -4.67
CA ASP A 34 11.71 18.71 -5.25
C ASP A 34 10.55 18.51 -4.25
N LYS A 35 9.96 19.64 -3.82
CA LYS A 35 8.82 19.67 -2.90
C LYS A 35 7.56 19.03 -3.47
N GLU A 36 7.34 19.12 -4.79
CA GLU A 36 6.14 18.57 -5.43
C GLU A 36 6.23 17.04 -5.49
N LEU A 37 7.42 16.50 -5.78
CA LEU A 37 7.64 15.05 -5.73
C LEU A 37 7.42 14.49 -4.33
N SER A 38 7.95 15.16 -3.29
CA SER A 38 7.78 14.73 -1.90
C SER A 38 6.29 14.71 -1.49
N LYS A 39 5.54 15.73 -1.92
CA LYS A 39 4.10 15.82 -1.69
C LYS A 39 3.35 14.69 -2.42
N ALA A 40 3.59 14.51 -3.72
CA ALA A 40 2.94 13.47 -4.51
C ALA A 40 3.24 12.05 -3.97
N LEU A 41 4.49 11.79 -3.55
CA LEU A 41 4.86 10.52 -2.93
C LEU A 41 4.10 10.29 -1.62
N THR A 42 3.97 11.31 -0.78
CA THR A 42 3.23 11.22 0.48
C THR A 42 1.76 10.91 0.22
N GLU A 43 1.12 11.63 -0.71
CA GLU A 43 -0.27 11.42 -1.11
C GLU A 43 -0.50 10.01 -1.68
N ALA A 44 0.43 9.49 -2.48
CA ALA A 44 0.35 8.13 -3.03
C ALA A 44 0.46 7.06 -1.93
N LEU A 45 1.39 7.24 -0.98
CA LEU A 45 1.56 6.29 0.13
C LEU A 45 0.34 6.28 1.07
N ASP A 46 -0.27 7.44 1.33
CA ASP A 46 -1.48 7.55 2.14
C ASP A 46 -2.68 6.86 1.47
N GLN A 47 -2.83 7.00 0.14
CA GLN A 47 -3.86 6.30 -0.63
C GLN A 47 -3.66 4.78 -0.60
N VAL A 48 -2.43 4.31 -0.84
CA VAL A 48 -2.10 2.87 -0.79
C VAL A 48 -2.35 2.29 0.60
N ALA A 49 -1.96 3.01 1.66
CA ALA A 49 -2.19 2.57 3.03
C ALA A 49 -3.70 2.48 3.33
N SER A 50 -4.48 3.47 2.88
CA SER A 50 -5.93 3.49 3.06
C SER A 50 -6.61 2.34 2.31
N GLU A 51 -6.23 2.08 1.07
CA GLU A 51 -6.79 0.99 0.27
C GLU A 51 -6.40 -0.38 0.83
N TYR A 52 -5.15 -0.56 1.25
CA TYR A 52 -4.74 -1.78 1.94
C TYR A 52 -5.60 -2.01 3.19
N LEU A 53 -5.78 -1.00 4.05
CA LEU A 53 -6.60 -1.14 5.26
C LEU A 53 -8.07 -1.46 4.93
N ASN A 54 -8.61 -0.85 3.88
CA ASN A 54 -9.95 -1.13 3.35
C ASN A 54 -10.09 -2.59 2.90
N ALA A 55 -9.19 -3.06 2.04
CA ALA A 55 -9.21 -4.42 1.51
C ALA A 55 -9.16 -5.48 2.62
N ILE A 56 -8.30 -5.31 3.62
CA ILE A 56 -8.16 -6.28 4.72
C ILE A 56 -9.31 -6.22 5.73
N SER A 57 -10.08 -5.12 5.74
CA SER A 57 -11.29 -5.01 6.57
C SER A 57 -12.48 -5.76 5.95
N LYS A 58 -12.47 -5.90 4.61
CA LYS A 58 -13.55 -6.54 3.83
C LYS A 58 -13.25 -8.00 3.53
N ASN A 59 -11.98 -8.34 3.34
CA ASN A 59 -11.57 -9.66 2.87
C ASN A 59 -10.67 -10.34 3.90
N PRO A 60 -10.86 -11.65 4.16
CA PRO A 60 -9.93 -12.43 4.95
C PRO A 60 -8.57 -12.54 4.24
N PRO A 61 -7.51 -13.00 4.94
CA PRO A 61 -6.25 -13.32 4.29
C PRO A 61 -6.41 -14.31 3.14
N PHE A 62 -5.58 -14.16 2.10
CA PHE A 62 -5.57 -15.10 0.99
C PHE A 62 -5.31 -16.53 1.51
N HIS A 63 -6.10 -17.49 1.04
CA HIS A 63 -5.95 -18.91 1.35
C HIS A 63 -4.68 -19.48 0.71
N SER A 64 -4.20 -18.88 -0.39
CA SER A 64 -2.98 -19.29 -1.07
C SER A 64 -2.30 -18.17 -1.85
N ALA A 65 -1.03 -18.37 -2.21
CA ALA A 65 -0.33 -17.47 -3.12
C ALA A 65 -0.97 -17.40 -4.52
N HIS A 66 -1.63 -18.46 -4.98
CA HIS A 66 -2.34 -18.45 -6.27
C HIS A 66 -3.55 -17.51 -6.23
N GLU A 67 -4.30 -17.52 -5.13
CA GLU A 67 -5.42 -16.60 -4.92
C GLU A 67 -4.93 -15.15 -4.84
N GLY A 68 -3.89 -14.88 -4.05
CA GLY A 68 -3.34 -13.52 -3.98
C GLY A 68 -2.80 -13.02 -5.32
N TYR A 69 -2.19 -13.90 -6.13
CA TYR A 69 -1.79 -13.55 -7.49
C TYR A 69 -2.99 -13.30 -8.42
N ALA A 70 -4.05 -14.10 -8.30
CA ALA A 70 -5.25 -13.92 -9.12
C ALA A 70 -5.91 -12.56 -8.84
N VAL A 71 -6.04 -12.16 -7.58
CA VAL A 71 -6.55 -10.84 -7.19
C VAL A 71 -5.65 -9.73 -7.71
N LEU A 72 -4.32 -9.80 -7.47
CA LEU A 72 -3.39 -8.80 -8.00
C LEU A 72 -3.46 -8.67 -9.54
N ARG A 73 -3.68 -9.79 -10.24
CA ARG A 73 -3.83 -9.80 -11.69
C ARG A 73 -5.13 -9.13 -12.14
N GLU A 74 -6.22 -9.33 -11.40
CA GLU A 74 -7.50 -8.64 -11.65
C GLU A 74 -7.29 -7.12 -11.60
N GLU A 75 -6.64 -6.60 -10.55
CA GLU A 75 -6.34 -5.16 -10.44
C GLU A 75 -5.45 -4.65 -11.61
N LEU A 76 -4.50 -5.47 -12.06
CA LEU A 76 -3.64 -5.12 -13.20
C LEU A 76 -4.43 -5.06 -14.51
N ASP A 77 -5.38 -5.96 -14.71
CA ASP A 77 -6.24 -5.98 -15.89
C ASP A 77 -7.19 -4.75 -15.88
N GLU A 78 -7.72 -4.35 -14.71
CA GLU A 78 -8.52 -3.12 -14.56
C GLU A 78 -7.71 -1.85 -14.83
N LEU A 79 -6.51 -1.74 -14.26
CA LEU A 79 -5.59 -0.63 -14.56
C LEU A 79 -5.26 -0.59 -16.07
N TRP A 80 -5.03 -1.75 -16.68
CA TRP A 80 -4.76 -1.81 -18.11
C TRP A 80 -5.94 -1.35 -18.95
N ASP A 81 -7.17 -1.65 -18.53
CA ASP A 81 -8.40 -1.18 -19.18
C ASP A 81 -8.50 0.34 -19.19
N GLU A 82 -8.02 1.03 -18.15
CA GLU A 82 -7.92 2.50 -18.11
C GLU A 82 -6.77 3.04 -18.95
N VAL A 83 -5.58 2.45 -18.83
CA VAL A 83 -4.36 2.91 -19.53
C VAL A 83 -4.53 2.84 -21.04
N LYS A 84 -5.15 1.78 -21.56
CA LYS A 84 -5.33 1.56 -23.00
C LYS A 84 -6.42 2.43 -23.63
N LYS A 85 -7.19 3.19 -22.85
CA LYS A 85 -8.17 4.16 -23.38
C LYS A 85 -7.43 5.26 -24.16
N ASN A 86 -8.10 5.76 -25.19
CA ASN A 86 -7.63 6.93 -25.93
C ASN A 86 -7.61 8.17 -25.03
N GLU A 87 -6.73 9.14 -25.33
CA GLU A 87 -6.55 10.36 -24.51
C GLU A 87 -7.86 11.12 -24.23
N ARG A 88 -8.79 11.14 -25.19
CA ARG A 88 -10.09 11.83 -25.07
C ARG A 88 -11.06 11.17 -24.08
N THR A 89 -10.85 9.89 -23.78
CA THR A 89 -11.72 9.06 -22.93
C THR A 89 -10.99 8.56 -21.69
N ARG A 90 -9.74 8.99 -21.49
CA ARG A 90 -8.91 8.59 -20.37
C ARG A 90 -9.38 9.32 -19.12
N ASP A 91 -9.63 8.54 -18.08
CA ASP A 91 -9.96 9.05 -16.75
C ASP A 91 -8.72 8.89 -15.87
N TYR A 92 -8.11 10.01 -15.49
CA TYR A 92 -6.90 10.01 -14.66
C TYR A 92 -7.20 9.67 -13.20
N ASP A 93 -8.40 10.00 -12.72
CA ASP A 93 -8.81 9.66 -11.36
C ASP A 93 -9.03 8.15 -11.26
N LYS A 94 -9.68 7.55 -12.27
CA LYS A 94 -9.85 6.09 -12.34
C LYS A 94 -8.52 5.36 -12.52
N MET A 95 -7.62 5.88 -13.36
CA MET A 95 -6.28 5.32 -13.51
C MET A 95 -5.47 5.37 -12.21
N LEU A 96 -5.57 6.47 -11.44
CA LEU A 96 -4.94 6.58 -10.13
C LEU A 96 -5.56 5.61 -9.11
N GLU A 97 -6.89 5.45 -9.15
CA GLU A 97 -7.62 4.47 -8.34
C GLU A 97 -7.09 3.05 -8.59
N GLU A 98 -7.07 2.58 -9.84
CA GLU A 98 -6.63 1.21 -10.13
C GLU A 98 -5.12 1.03 -9.86
N ALA A 99 -4.29 2.04 -10.12
CA ALA A 99 -2.87 1.99 -9.76
C ALA A 99 -2.66 1.88 -8.23
N THR A 100 -3.52 2.54 -7.45
CA THR A 100 -3.53 2.43 -5.99
C THR A 100 -3.93 1.03 -5.56
N GLN A 101 -4.97 0.44 -6.16
CA GLN A 101 -5.42 -0.92 -5.87
C GLN A 101 -4.35 -1.97 -6.22
N VAL A 102 -3.72 -1.89 -7.40
CA VAL A 102 -2.57 -2.73 -7.79
C VAL A 102 -1.46 -2.65 -6.73
N THR A 103 -1.10 -1.45 -6.31
CA THR A 103 -0.02 -1.24 -5.34
C THR A 103 -0.39 -1.78 -3.96
N ALA A 104 -1.62 -1.55 -3.51
CA ALA A 104 -2.15 -2.07 -2.25
C ALA A 104 -2.21 -3.60 -2.24
N MET A 105 -2.62 -4.23 -3.34
CA MET A 105 -2.69 -5.69 -3.44
C MET A 105 -1.29 -6.32 -3.54
N GLY A 106 -0.34 -5.65 -4.19
CA GLY A 106 1.07 -6.03 -4.16
C GLY A 106 1.65 -5.98 -2.74
N LEU A 107 1.35 -4.92 -1.99
CA LEU A 107 1.73 -4.80 -0.57
C LEU A 107 1.09 -5.91 0.27
N ARG A 108 -0.20 -6.19 0.04
CA ARG A 108 -0.92 -7.25 0.75
C ARG A 108 -0.29 -8.62 0.51
N PHE A 109 -0.04 -8.96 -0.76
CA PHE A 109 0.60 -10.21 -1.14
C PHE A 109 1.95 -10.39 -0.43
N MET A 110 2.78 -9.35 -0.40
CA MET A 110 4.07 -9.36 0.29
C MET A 110 3.91 -9.62 1.80
N ILE A 111 2.96 -8.96 2.46
CA ILE A 111 2.69 -9.15 3.88
C ILE A 111 2.25 -10.60 4.17
N ASP A 112 1.35 -11.15 3.37
CA ASP A 112 0.88 -12.52 3.54
C ASP A 112 2.01 -13.55 3.37
N VAL A 113 2.94 -13.32 2.43
CA VAL A 113 4.16 -14.12 2.28
C VAL A 113 5.06 -14.01 3.51
N ILE A 114 5.29 -12.80 4.04
CA ILE A 114 6.11 -12.58 5.24
C ILE A 114 5.52 -13.33 6.44
N LEU A 115 4.21 -13.22 6.65
CA LEU A 115 3.53 -13.89 7.77
C LEU A 115 3.53 -15.41 7.61
N SER A 116 3.34 -15.91 6.39
CA SER A 116 3.41 -17.35 6.10
C SER A 116 4.79 -17.92 6.37
N LYS A 117 5.87 -17.23 5.97
CA LYS A 117 7.25 -17.64 6.26
C LYS A 117 7.54 -17.73 7.76
N LYS A 118 7.02 -16.79 8.56
CA LYS A 118 7.20 -16.79 10.03
C LYS A 118 6.47 -17.94 10.73
N LYS A 119 5.37 -18.45 10.17
CA LYS A 119 4.64 -19.60 10.72
C LYS A 119 5.29 -20.94 10.37
N ALA A 120 6.06 -20.98 9.29
CA ALA A 120 6.67 -22.20 8.77
C ALA A 120 8.06 -22.53 9.36
N GLY A 121 8.70 -21.57 10.05
CA GLY A 121 9.98 -21.73 10.74
C GLY A 121 9.81 -21.66 12.24
#